data_AF-A0A7J8JQX6-F1
#
_entry.id   AF-A0A7J8JQX6-F1
#
_cell.length_a   1.000
_cell.length_b   1.000
_cell.length_c   1.000
_cell.angle_alpha   90.00
_cell.angle_beta   90.00
_cell.angle_gamma   90.00
#
_symmetry.space_group_name_H-M   'P 1'
#
loop_
_entity.id
_entity.type
_entity.pdbx_description
1 polymer ?
#
loop_
_entity_poly.entity_id
_entity_poly.type
_entity_poly.pdbx_seq_one_letter_code
_entity_poly.pdbx_strand_id
1 'polypeptide(L)'
;MKQLKLVDFVIFLFFLTESLSLPTKPQDVDDFSITQKFIEENVGYITIITFAQYIQKASFEEVEMLAKAMTEYRDQCLTNRTLPQCSKLPNDALLEAICSMEGLPKEHNFSHCCSKVDFERRLCFFLNKKADVGFLPPLPTLDPEVKCQAYKSNSESFLSNYIYEVSRRNPFVFAPTLLTVAVRIEEMIKTCCEEQDKANCFQTKAVPVIQYLKALSSYQKTVCGAFLKFGPQVLKSIYIVTLSQKFPKIEFKELTSLLEDVSSMYSGCCEGDAVHCIHGRSKVMSHICLKQDSISSKIKECCEKQIPERGECIIHSYKDDRPEDLSLREAKFTENKNVCEERNADQHIFMAKFLYEYSRRHQELSTPELLRIANVYDDLLKECCNAENPPDCYSIAESKFNETTEKSLQMVQRECERFQSLGKDGLKY
;
A
#
# COMPACT_ATOMS: atom_id res chain seq x y z
N MET A 1 -9.01 49.80 22.85
CA MET A 1 -9.98 48.81 23.36
C MET A 1 -11.04 48.53 22.30
N LYS A 2 -10.87 47.47 21.52
CA LYS A 2 -11.92 46.77 20.77
C LYS A 2 -11.39 45.38 20.48
N GLN A 3 -12.09 44.38 21.00
CA GLN A 3 -11.73 42.97 20.97
C GLN A 3 -11.82 42.42 19.54
N LEU A 4 -10.74 41.80 19.08
CA LEU A 4 -10.79 40.87 17.96
C LEU A 4 -11.17 39.51 18.54
N LYS A 5 -12.37 39.01 18.20
CA LYS A 5 -12.79 37.65 18.52
C LYS A 5 -11.95 36.69 17.67
N LEU A 6 -11.00 36.02 18.31
CA LEU A 6 -10.35 34.83 17.80
C LEU A 6 -11.42 33.75 17.76
N VAL A 7 -11.88 33.38 16.57
CA VAL A 7 -12.70 32.19 16.39
C VAL A 7 -11.77 31.00 16.54
N ASP A 8 -11.97 30.27 17.63
CA ASP A 8 -11.24 29.05 17.98
C ASP A 8 -11.38 28.03 16.84
N PHE A 9 -10.32 27.89 16.05
CA PHE A 9 -10.11 26.73 15.18
C PHE A 9 -9.69 25.56 16.07
N VAL A 10 -10.65 24.98 16.79
CA VAL A 10 -10.45 23.69 17.46
C VAL A 10 -10.42 22.62 16.37
N ILE A 11 -9.23 22.38 15.82
CA ILE A 11 -8.98 21.18 15.04
C ILE A 11 -9.06 20.02 16.03
N PHE A 12 -10.22 19.36 16.08
CA PHE A 12 -10.39 18.07 16.75
C PHE A 12 -9.57 17.03 15.99
N LEU A 13 -8.27 16.98 16.27
CA LEU A 13 -7.43 15.84 15.93
C LEU A 13 -7.78 14.71 16.89
N PHE A 14 -8.77 13.90 16.51
CA PHE A 14 -8.93 12.57 17.09
C PHE A 14 -7.74 11.73 16.64
N PHE A 15 -6.63 11.85 17.37
CA PHE A 15 -5.51 10.92 17.27
C PHE A 15 -5.89 9.64 18.01
N LEU A 16 -6.20 8.59 17.25
CA LEU A 16 -6.09 7.24 17.75
C LEU A 16 -4.60 7.01 18.03
N THR A 17 -4.22 7.00 19.31
CA THR A 17 -2.97 6.40 19.75
C THR A 17 -3.10 4.89 19.54
N GLU A 18 -2.88 4.42 18.31
CA GLU A 18 -2.71 2.99 18.04
C GLU A 18 -1.34 2.59 18.60
N SER A 19 -1.31 2.19 19.87
CA SER A 19 -0.41 1.13 20.29
C SER A 19 -0.72 -0.09 19.41
N LEU A 20 0.31 -0.87 19.02
CA LEU A 20 0.07 -2.16 18.39
C LEU A 20 -0.91 -2.94 19.29
N SER A 21 -2.16 -3.04 18.88
CA SER A 21 -3.18 -3.75 19.63
C SER A 21 -2.76 -5.22 19.67
N LEU A 22 -2.43 -5.72 20.86
CA LEU A 22 -2.11 -7.13 21.07
C LEU A 22 -3.26 -8.00 20.49
N PRO A 23 -2.93 -9.08 19.74
CA PRO A 23 -3.95 -9.94 19.16
C PRO A 23 -4.86 -10.52 20.25
N THR A 24 -6.18 -10.38 20.07
CA THR A 24 -7.19 -10.76 21.07
C THR A 24 -7.83 -12.12 20.81
N LYS A 25 -7.57 -12.75 19.65
CA LYS A 25 -8.10 -14.08 19.29
C LYS A 25 -6.97 -15.09 19.09
N PRO A 26 -7.15 -16.38 19.46
CA PRO A 26 -6.12 -17.42 19.33
C PRO A 26 -5.54 -17.58 17.93
N GLN A 27 -6.34 -17.35 16.88
CA GLN A 27 -5.90 -17.46 15.50
C GLN A 27 -5.11 -16.22 15.02
N ASP A 28 -5.40 -15.05 15.59
CA ASP A 28 -4.59 -13.83 15.39
C ASP A 28 -3.21 -13.96 16.05
N VAL A 29 -3.11 -14.78 17.11
CA VAL A 29 -1.83 -15.07 17.80
C VAL A 29 -0.90 -15.93 16.93
N ASP A 30 -1.44 -16.91 16.20
CA ASP A 30 -0.65 -17.79 15.32
C ASP A 30 -0.09 -17.03 14.10
N ASP A 31 -0.93 -16.22 13.44
CA ASP A 31 -0.48 -15.39 12.32
C ASP A 31 0.47 -14.26 12.75
N PHE A 32 0.25 -13.66 13.92
CA PHE A 32 1.19 -12.70 14.51
C PHE A 32 2.55 -13.34 14.76
N SER A 33 2.58 -14.57 15.30
CA SER A 33 3.82 -15.32 15.54
C SER A 33 4.58 -15.62 14.25
N ILE A 34 3.90 -16.08 13.20
CA ILE A 34 4.50 -16.34 11.89
C ILE A 34 5.08 -15.05 11.29
N THR A 35 4.31 -13.95 11.36
CA THR A 35 4.74 -12.66 10.84
C THR A 35 5.92 -12.09 11.62
N GLN A 36 5.90 -12.23 12.95
CA GLN A 36 6.99 -11.81 13.82
C GLN A 36 8.28 -12.59 13.53
N LYS A 37 8.18 -13.91 13.34
CA LYS A 37 9.31 -14.74 12.92
C LYS A 37 9.87 -14.30 11.57
N PHE A 38 9.00 -14.03 10.59
CA PHE A 38 9.43 -13.50 9.29
C PHE A 38 10.19 -12.17 9.43
N ILE A 39 9.71 -11.25 10.28
CA ILE A 39 10.39 -9.97 10.54
C ILE A 39 11.76 -10.20 11.21
N GLU A 40 11.83 -11.09 12.19
CA GLU A 40 13.07 -11.44 12.90
C GLU A 40 14.13 -12.03 11.95
N GLU A 41 13.73 -12.96 11.08
CA GLU A 41 14.59 -13.56 10.06
C GLU A 41 15.06 -12.55 9.00
N ASN A 42 14.28 -11.48 8.76
CA ASN A 42 14.55 -10.48 7.73
C ASN A 42 14.97 -9.10 8.27
N VAL A 43 15.34 -9.00 9.56
CA VAL A 43 15.63 -7.72 10.23
C VAL A 43 16.74 -6.91 9.52
N GLY A 44 17.76 -7.59 8.99
CA GLY A 44 18.83 -6.96 8.22
C GLY A 44 18.32 -6.26 6.97
N TYR A 45 17.54 -6.96 6.13
CA TYR A 45 16.93 -6.38 4.93
C TYR A 45 15.93 -5.27 5.26
N ILE A 46 15.11 -5.44 6.29
CA ILE A 46 14.16 -4.41 6.74
C ILE A 46 14.91 -3.13 7.18
N THR A 47 16.02 -3.30 7.90
CA THR A 47 16.87 -2.19 8.33
C THR A 47 17.50 -1.48 7.14
N ILE A 48 18.05 -2.24 6.18
CA ILE A 48 18.63 -1.71 4.94
C ILE A 48 17.59 -0.89 4.16
N ILE A 49 16.40 -1.46 3.93
CA ILE A 49 15.29 -0.79 3.23
C ILE A 49 14.98 0.53 3.93
N THR A 50 14.70 0.47 5.23
CA THR A 50 14.20 1.62 5.98
C THR A 50 15.23 2.75 6.04
N PHE A 51 16.49 2.44 6.35
CA PHE A 51 17.56 3.43 6.41
C PHE A 51 17.83 4.04 5.03
N ALA A 52 17.94 3.21 3.98
CA ALA A 52 18.16 3.67 2.62
C ALA A 52 17.03 4.58 2.11
N GLN A 53 15.79 4.33 2.52
CA GLN A 53 14.65 5.18 2.16
C GLN A 53 14.65 6.51 2.92
N TYR A 54 14.98 6.52 4.22
CA TYR A 54 15.00 7.74 5.03
C TYR A 54 16.19 8.65 4.74
N ILE A 55 17.39 8.07 4.65
CA ILE A 55 18.66 8.79 4.46
C ILE A 55 19.27 8.35 3.13
N GLN A 56 18.64 8.75 2.03
CA GLN A 56 19.00 8.28 0.68
C GLN A 56 20.44 8.61 0.25
N LYS A 57 21.16 9.47 0.98
CA LYS A 57 22.56 9.82 0.72
C LYS A 57 23.57 8.99 1.53
N ALA A 58 23.14 8.25 2.54
CA ALA A 58 24.00 7.32 3.27
C ALA A 58 24.64 6.33 2.29
N SER A 59 25.87 5.94 2.58
CA SER A 59 26.66 4.90 1.90
C SER A 59 26.14 3.51 2.24
N PHE A 60 26.56 2.51 1.46
CA PHE A 60 26.17 1.13 1.74
C PHE A 60 26.80 0.62 3.03
N GLU A 61 28.04 1.03 3.30
CA GLU A 61 28.81 0.66 4.49
C GLU A 61 28.13 1.15 5.77
N GLU A 62 27.66 2.40 5.79
CA GLU A 62 26.87 2.96 6.90
C GLU A 62 25.59 2.16 7.14
N VAL A 63 24.89 1.81 6.07
CA VAL A 63 23.64 1.05 6.15
C VAL A 63 23.89 -0.38 6.63
N GLU A 64 24.97 -1.02 6.17
CA GLU A 64 25.36 -2.37 6.58
C GLU A 64 25.76 -2.41 8.07
N MET A 65 26.45 -1.38 8.57
CA MET A 65 26.77 -1.27 10.00
C MET A 65 25.50 -1.24 10.86
N LEU A 66 24.50 -0.45 10.47
CA LEU A 66 23.22 -0.41 11.19
C LEU A 66 22.48 -1.75 11.11
N ALA A 67 22.47 -2.39 9.93
CA ALA A 67 21.83 -3.68 9.75
C ALA A 67 22.43 -4.76 10.67
N LYS A 68 23.75 -4.77 10.85
CA LYS A 68 24.45 -5.64 11.82
C LYS A 68 24.03 -5.31 13.26
N ALA A 69 24.03 -4.04 13.64
CA ALA A 69 23.61 -3.61 14.99
C ALA A 69 22.15 -4.01 15.31
N MET A 70 21.23 -3.87 14.34
CA MET A 70 19.83 -4.28 14.52
C MET A 70 19.65 -5.80 14.55
N THR A 71 20.53 -6.54 13.89
CA THR A 71 20.58 -8.01 13.94
C THR A 71 21.03 -8.47 15.33
N GLU A 72 22.07 -7.86 15.90
CA GLU A 72 22.51 -8.12 17.28
C GLU A 72 21.45 -7.73 18.32
N TYR A 73 20.78 -6.60 18.10
CA TYR A 73 19.65 -6.16 18.92
C TYR A 73 18.54 -7.23 18.95
N ARG A 74 18.16 -7.77 17.79
CA ARG A 74 17.21 -8.87 17.68
C ARG A 74 17.69 -10.08 18.47
N ASP A 75 18.94 -10.51 18.30
CA ASP A 75 19.46 -11.72 18.96
C ASP A 75 19.45 -11.61 20.49
N GLN A 76 19.76 -10.42 21.02
CA GLN A 76 19.62 -10.13 22.43
C GLN A 76 18.17 -10.24 22.90
N CYS A 77 17.22 -9.70 22.14
CA CYS A 77 15.80 -9.77 22.46
C CYS A 77 15.22 -11.18 22.34
N LEU A 78 15.71 -12.00 21.40
CA LEU A 78 15.35 -13.42 21.31
C LEU A 78 15.86 -14.22 22.51
N THR A 79 17.05 -13.87 22.99
CA THR A 79 17.67 -14.52 24.16
C THR A 79 16.97 -14.09 25.46
N ASN A 80 16.63 -12.81 25.61
CA ASN A 80 15.97 -12.29 26.80
C ASN A 80 14.94 -11.19 26.45
N ARG A 81 13.69 -11.61 26.26
CA ARG A 81 12.55 -10.73 25.93
C ARG A 81 12.20 -9.71 27.03
N THR A 82 12.70 -9.89 28.25
CA THR A 82 12.38 -9.01 29.39
C THR A 82 13.24 -7.75 29.44
N LEU A 83 14.25 -7.65 28.58
CA LEU A 83 15.09 -6.46 28.50
C LEU A 83 14.25 -5.23 28.10
N PRO A 84 14.43 -4.05 28.74
CA PRO A 84 13.59 -2.88 28.50
C PRO A 84 13.53 -2.43 27.03
N GLN A 85 14.64 -2.56 26.30
CA GLN A 85 14.69 -2.21 24.89
C GLN A 85 13.74 -3.07 24.05
N CYS A 86 13.56 -4.36 24.38
CA CYS A 86 12.77 -5.30 23.60
C CYS A 86 11.25 -5.02 23.61
N SER A 87 10.79 -4.09 24.46
CA SER A 87 9.40 -3.63 24.50
C SER A 87 9.14 -2.37 23.65
N LYS A 88 10.18 -1.78 23.04
CA LYS A 88 10.03 -0.59 22.20
C LYS A 88 9.30 -0.91 20.91
N LEU A 89 8.59 0.08 20.37
CA LEU A 89 8.06 0.01 19.02
C LEU A 89 9.23 -0.18 18.03
N PRO A 90 9.16 -1.13 17.09
CA PRO A 90 10.29 -1.46 16.22
C PRO A 90 10.84 -0.28 15.42
N ASN A 91 9.96 0.58 14.90
CA ASN A 91 10.36 1.77 14.15
C ASN A 91 11.05 2.80 15.06
N ASP A 92 10.57 2.99 16.30
CA ASP A 92 11.21 3.90 17.24
C ASP A 92 12.62 3.40 17.63
N ALA A 93 12.76 2.10 17.90
CA ALA A 93 14.07 1.48 18.17
C ALA A 93 15.04 1.66 16.99
N LEU A 94 14.54 1.49 15.75
CA LEU A 94 15.34 1.69 14.55
C LEU A 94 15.75 3.15 14.34
N LEU A 95 14.83 4.11 14.53
CA LEU A 95 15.14 5.54 14.40
C LEU A 95 16.10 6.01 15.52
N GLU A 96 15.97 5.48 16.73
CA GLU A 96 16.95 5.70 17.80
C GLU A 96 18.34 5.17 17.44
N ALA A 97 18.41 3.97 16.86
CA ALA A 97 19.67 3.39 16.41
C ALA A 97 20.33 4.24 15.30
N ILE A 98 19.54 4.71 14.31
CA ILE A 98 20.01 5.65 13.27
C ILE A 98 20.57 6.93 13.91
N CYS A 99 19.85 7.50 14.88
CA CYS A 99 20.27 8.72 15.56
C CYS A 99 21.51 8.55 16.47
N SER A 100 21.79 7.31 16.88
CA SER A 100 22.94 6.97 17.74
C SER A 100 24.22 6.72 16.95
N MET A 101 24.15 6.67 15.61
CA MET A 101 25.34 6.53 14.77
C MET A 101 26.19 7.80 14.84
N GLU A 102 27.46 7.65 15.26
CA GLU A 102 28.36 8.77 15.50
C GLU A 102 28.61 9.57 14.22
N GLY A 103 28.46 10.91 14.29
CA GLY A 103 28.71 11.83 13.17
C GLY A 103 27.62 11.85 12.08
N LEU A 104 26.95 10.73 11.85
CA LEU A 104 26.04 10.49 10.72
C LEU A 104 24.87 11.49 10.64
N PRO A 105 24.16 11.84 11.74
CA PRO A 105 23.08 12.82 11.69
C PRO A 105 23.53 14.21 11.23
N LYS A 106 24.77 14.61 11.52
CA LYS A 106 25.34 15.88 11.07
C LYS A 106 25.77 15.79 9.61
N GLU A 107 26.46 14.72 9.24
CA GLU A 107 26.97 14.48 7.88
C GLU A 107 25.86 14.49 6.84
N HIS A 108 24.75 13.79 7.10
CA HIS A 108 23.63 13.67 6.18
C HIS A 108 22.49 14.66 6.46
N ASN A 109 22.72 15.64 7.34
CA ASN A 109 21.83 16.77 7.64
C ASN A 109 20.42 16.37 8.17
N PHE A 110 20.33 15.39 9.07
CA PHE A 110 19.07 14.99 9.73
C PHE A 110 19.14 15.09 11.27
N SER A 111 20.16 15.73 11.84
CA SER A 111 20.29 15.97 13.28
C SER A 111 19.05 16.62 13.91
N HIS A 112 18.37 17.48 13.17
CA HIS A 112 17.11 18.12 13.59
C HIS A 112 15.96 17.13 13.80
N CYS A 113 15.96 15.98 13.13
CA CYS A 113 15.01 14.90 13.41
C CYS A 113 15.40 14.14 14.68
N CYS A 114 16.69 13.94 14.92
CA CYS A 114 17.17 13.24 16.12
C CYS A 114 16.95 14.00 17.43
N SER A 115 16.82 15.33 17.38
CA SER A 115 16.41 16.14 18.54
C SER A 115 14.93 16.01 18.91
N LYS A 116 14.13 15.37 18.05
CA LYS A 116 12.70 15.10 18.29
C LYS A 116 12.50 13.72 18.92
N VAL A 117 11.30 13.46 19.43
CA VAL A 117 10.91 12.17 20.02
C VAL A 117 9.62 11.66 19.39
N ASP A 118 9.39 10.35 19.51
CA ASP A 118 8.15 9.66 19.16
C ASP A 118 7.59 10.05 17.77
N PHE A 119 6.33 10.51 17.73
CA PHE A 119 5.64 10.92 16.50
C PHE A 119 6.35 12.06 15.76
N GLU A 120 6.86 13.07 16.48
CA GLU A 120 7.55 14.19 15.83
C GLU A 120 8.84 13.74 15.12
N ARG A 121 9.56 12.79 15.72
CA ARG A 121 10.74 12.18 15.09
C ARG A 121 10.33 11.43 13.83
N ARG A 122 9.33 10.54 13.92
CA ARG A 122 8.84 9.75 12.78
C ARG A 122 8.39 10.64 11.61
N LEU A 123 7.59 11.68 11.90
CA LEU A 123 7.17 12.65 10.89
C LEU A 123 8.35 13.39 10.26
N CYS A 124 9.36 13.78 11.05
CA CYS A 124 10.55 14.44 10.53
C CYS A 124 11.34 13.55 9.56
N PHE A 125 11.57 12.28 9.92
CA PHE A 125 12.23 11.32 9.05
C PHE A 125 11.42 11.06 7.77
N PHE A 126 10.10 10.94 7.87
CA PHE A 126 9.22 10.83 6.71
C PHE A 126 9.39 12.02 5.76
N LEU A 127 9.37 13.26 6.29
CA LEU A 127 9.54 14.49 5.50
C LEU A 127 10.96 14.64 4.93
N ASN A 128 11.95 13.93 5.47
CA ASN A 128 13.32 13.92 4.94
C ASN A 128 13.44 13.13 3.62
N LYS A 129 12.47 12.27 3.30
CA LYS A 129 12.44 11.49 2.06
C LYS A 129 12.29 12.39 0.83
N LYS A 130 13.09 12.14 -0.21
CA LYS A 130 13.10 12.90 -1.47
C LYS A 130 12.51 12.08 -2.61
N ALA A 131 11.37 12.54 -3.13
CA ALA A 131 10.73 11.93 -4.29
C ALA A 131 11.59 12.04 -5.56
N ASP A 132 12.23 13.20 -5.74
CA ASP A 132 13.24 13.38 -6.79
C ASP A 132 14.58 12.81 -6.32
N VAL A 133 15.03 11.78 -7.02
CA VAL A 133 16.26 11.05 -6.75
C VAL A 133 17.36 11.35 -7.77
N GLY A 134 17.24 12.44 -8.54
CA GLY A 134 18.25 12.87 -9.52
C GLY A 134 19.62 13.23 -8.93
N PHE A 135 19.72 13.37 -7.60
CA PHE A 135 21.00 13.53 -6.90
C PHE A 135 21.79 12.22 -6.76
N LEU A 136 21.17 11.06 -7.04
CA LEU A 136 21.85 9.77 -7.01
C LEU A 136 22.53 9.50 -8.35
N PRO A 137 23.71 8.85 -8.36
CA PRO A 137 24.32 8.42 -9.60
C PRO A 137 23.44 7.38 -10.31
N PRO A 138 23.63 7.20 -11.64
CA PRO A 138 23.04 6.08 -12.36
C PRO A 138 23.29 4.76 -11.63
N LEU A 139 22.32 3.85 -11.70
CA LEU A 139 22.46 2.55 -11.04
C LEU A 139 23.71 1.84 -11.60
N PRO A 140 24.66 1.40 -10.74
CA PRO A 140 25.84 0.71 -11.21
C PRO A 140 25.44 -0.54 -12.00
N THR A 141 25.77 -0.57 -13.29
CA THR A 141 25.54 -1.74 -14.13
C THR A 141 26.80 -2.58 -14.12
N LEU A 142 26.80 -3.65 -13.30
CA LEU A 142 27.88 -4.62 -13.30
C LEU A 142 27.81 -5.50 -14.54
N ASP A 143 28.99 -5.81 -15.07
CA ASP A 143 29.18 -6.87 -16.05
C ASP A 143 28.56 -8.20 -15.54
N PRO A 144 27.86 -8.98 -16.39
CA PRO A 144 27.15 -10.19 -15.96
C PRO A 144 28.03 -11.21 -15.24
N GLU A 145 29.26 -11.44 -15.71
CA GLU A 145 30.20 -12.37 -15.10
C GLU A 145 30.65 -11.86 -13.73
N VAL A 146 30.97 -10.56 -13.63
CA VAL A 146 31.33 -9.92 -12.36
C VAL A 146 30.17 -10.00 -11.36
N LYS A 147 28.93 -9.78 -11.82
CA LYS A 147 27.73 -9.88 -11.00
C LYS A 147 27.56 -11.29 -10.43
N CYS A 148 27.70 -12.30 -11.29
CA CYS A 148 27.60 -13.71 -10.88
C CYS A 148 28.73 -14.12 -9.92
N GLN A 149 29.95 -13.64 -10.15
CA GLN A 149 31.07 -13.89 -9.25
C GLN A 149 30.84 -13.24 -7.88
N ALA A 150 30.40 -11.98 -7.85
CA ALA A 150 30.09 -11.28 -6.59
C ALA A 150 29.00 -12.01 -5.79
N TYR A 151 27.93 -12.44 -6.46
CA TYR A 151 26.87 -13.24 -5.83
C TYR A 151 27.38 -14.59 -5.30
N LYS A 152 28.23 -15.30 -6.06
CA LYS A 152 28.82 -16.57 -5.63
C LYS A 152 29.78 -16.40 -4.44
N SER A 153 30.51 -15.30 -4.39
CA SER A 153 31.45 -15.00 -3.31
C SER A 153 30.76 -14.64 -2.00
N ASN A 154 29.72 -13.80 -2.05
CA ASN A 154 28.92 -13.42 -0.89
C ASN A 154 27.52 -12.99 -1.33
N SER A 155 26.58 -13.95 -1.35
CA SER A 155 25.20 -13.72 -1.79
C SER A 155 24.46 -12.72 -0.90
N GLU A 156 24.70 -12.75 0.41
CA GLU A 156 24.03 -11.89 1.39
C GLU A 156 24.42 -10.42 1.21
N SER A 157 25.72 -10.13 1.15
CA SER A 157 26.21 -8.75 0.94
C SER A 157 25.82 -8.25 -0.45
N PHE A 158 25.86 -9.11 -1.47
CA PHE A 158 25.41 -8.78 -2.83
C PHE A 158 23.93 -8.37 -2.85
N LEU A 159 23.04 -9.17 -2.26
CA LEU A 159 21.61 -8.88 -2.21
C LEU A 159 21.32 -7.64 -1.36
N SER A 160 22.02 -7.49 -0.24
CA SER A 160 21.95 -6.31 0.63
C SER A 160 22.28 -5.02 -0.13
N ASN A 161 23.35 -5.02 -0.92
CA ASN A 161 23.72 -3.88 -1.75
C ASN A 161 22.65 -3.56 -2.80
N TYR A 162 22.10 -4.59 -3.45
CA TYR A 162 21.06 -4.41 -4.44
C TYR A 162 19.78 -3.81 -3.82
N ILE A 163 19.35 -4.33 -2.66
CA ILE A 163 18.19 -3.82 -1.92
C ILE A 163 18.43 -2.38 -1.49
N TYR A 164 19.63 -2.05 -1.01
CA TYR A 164 20.02 -0.68 -0.68
C TYR A 164 19.87 0.26 -1.89
N GLU A 165 20.44 -0.09 -3.05
CA GLU A 165 20.38 0.76 -4.24
C GLU A 165 18.95 0.91 -4.79
N VAL A 166 18.12 -0.15 -4.73
CA VAL A 166 16.70 -0.08 -5.10
C VAL A 166 15.93 0.78 -4.11
N SER A 167 16.14 0.61 -2.81
CA SER A 167 15.38 1.29 -1.76
C SER A 167 15.61 2.79 -1.74
N ARG A 168 16.87 3.24 -1.83
CA ARG A 168 17.19 4.69 -1.87
C ARG A 168 16.66 5.41 -3.11
N ARG A 169 16.40 4.69 -4.20
CA ARG A 169 15.76 5.22 -5.42
C ARG A 169 14.23 5.15 -5.37
N ASN A 170 13.68 4.42 -4.41
CA ASN A 170 12.25 4.17 -4.26
C ASN A 170 11.78 4.42 -2.82
N PRO A 171 11.92 5.66 -2.29
CA PRO A 171 11.76 5.97 -0.86
C PRO A 171 10.34 5.78 -0.30
N PHE A 172 9.34 5.65 -1.17
CA PHE A 172 7.93 5.48 -0.81
C PHE A 172 7.35 4.12 -1.18
N VAL A 173 8.17 3.20 -1.71
CA VAL A 173 7.72 1.83 -1.96
C VAL A 173 7.64 1.09 -0.64
N PHE A 174 6.56 0.35 -0.43
CA PHE A 174 6.35 -0.36 0.83
C PHE A 174 7.39 -1.46 1.03
N ALA A 175 7.85 -1.63 2.27
CA ALA A 175 8.85 -2.64 2.61
C ALA A 175 8.49 -4.06 2.16
N PRO A 176 7.24 -4.56 2.33
CA PRO A 176 6.84 -5.86 1.78
C PRO A 176 7.09 -6.00 0.28
N THR A 177 6.83 -4.95 -0.51
CA THR A 177 7.10 -4.94 -1.95
C THR A 177 8.58 -5.00 -2.26
N LEU A 178 9.42 -4.27 -1.51
CA LEU A 178 10.87 -4.31 -1.69
C LEU A 178 11.46 -5.67 -1.29
N LEU A 179 10.94 -6.32 -0.27
CA LEU A 179 11.29 -7.70 0.09
C LEU A 179 10.92 -8.68 -1.02
N THR A 180 9.73 -8.56 -1.62
CA THR A 180 9.39 -9.37 -2.80
C THR A 180 10.31 -9.09 -3.99
N VAL A 181 10.67 -7.83 -4.23
CA VAL A 181 11.63 -7.47 -5.28
C VAL A 181 12.98 -8.15 -5.02
N ALA A 182 13.46 -8.17 -3.78
CA ALA A 182 14.69 -8.86 -3.40
C ALA A 182 14.66 -10.35 -3.79
N VAL A 183 13.58 -11.06 -3.44
CA VAL A 183 13.39 -12.48 -3.78
C VAL A 183 13.44 -12.68 -5.30
N ARG A 184 12.70 -11.87 -6.07
CA ARG A 184 12.68 -11.98 -7.54
C ARG A 184 14.04 -11.66 -8.18
N ILE A 185 14.81 -10.75 -7.58
CA ILE A 185 16.18 -10.46 -8.03
C ILE A 185 17.10 -11.65 -7.77
N GLU A 186 17.02 -12.24 -6.58
CA GLU A 186 17.79 -13.42 -6.23
C GLU A 186 17.48 -14.60 -7.17
N GLU A 187 16.21 -14.87 -7.43
CA GLU A 187 15.76 -15.88 -8.41
C GLU A 187 16.34 -15.60 -9.80
N MET A 188 16.23 -14.35 -10.27
CA MET A 188 16.81 -13.94 -11.56
C MET A 188 18.31 -14.20 -11.62
N ILE A 189 19.05 -13.89 -10.55
CA ILE A 189 20.51 -14.10 -10.51
C ILE A 189 20.84 -15.58 -10.49
N LYS A 190 20.16 -16.37 -9.65
CA LYS A 190 20.32 -17.83 -9.58
C LYS A 190 20.13 -18.46 -10.97
N THR A 191 19.06 -18.10 -11.68
CA THR A 191 18.82 -18.60 -13.04
C THR A 191 19.85 -18.08 -14.04
N CYS A 192 20.06 -16.77 -14.13
CA CYS A 192 20.88 -16.20 -15.20
C CYS A 192 22.37 -16.47 -15.06
N CYS A 193 22.87 -16.76 -13.85
CA CYS A 193 24.27 -17.14 -13.68
C CYS A 193 24.59 -18.56 -14.16
N GLU A 194 23.58 -19.39 -14.38
CA GLU A 194 23.72 -20.75 -14.94
C GLU A 194 23.64 -20.76 -16.47
N GLU A 195 23.16 -19.68 -17.08
CA GLU A 195 22.99 -19.55 -18.53
C GLU A 195 24.32 -19.29 -19.26
N GLN A 196 24.39 -19.70 -20.53
CA GLN A 196 25.51 -19.38 -21.42
C GLN A 196 25.51 -17.89 -21.76
N ASP A 197 24.37 -17.36 -22.23
CA ASP A 197 24.19 -15.93 -22.52
C ASP A 197 23.59 -15.20 -21.32
N LYS A 198 24.46 -14.91 -20.34
CA LYS A 198 24.08 -14.24 -19.09
C LYS A 198 23.54 -12.84 -19.34
N ALA A 199 24.15 -12.11 -20.28
CA ALA A 199 23.77 -10.74 -20.62
C ALA A 199 22.31 -10.68 -21.08
N ASN A 200 21.94 -11.51 -22.07
CA ASN A 200 20.58 -11.57 -22.57
C ASN A 200 19.60 -12.09 -21.51
N CYS A 201 20.00 -13.09 -20.72
CA CYS A 201 19.16 -13.58 -19.62
C CYS A 201 18.83 -12.47 -18.62
N PHE A 202 19.83 -11.75 -18.12
CA PHE A 202 19.61 -10.65 -17.17
C PHE A 202 18.75 -9.55 -17.77
N GLN A 203 19.01 -9.16 -19.01
CA GLN A 203 18.22 -8.13 -19.69
C GLN A 203 16.74 -8.54 -19.78
N THR A 204 16.48 -9.79 -20.16
CA THR A 204 15.11 -10.31 -20.34
C THR A 204 14.40 -10.48 -18.99
N LYS A 205 15.06 -11.08 -18.00
CA LYS A 205 14.47 -11.37 -16.68
C LYS A 205 14.31 -10.12 -15.81
N ALA A 206 15.09 -9.06 -16.03
CA ALA A 206 14.95 -7.81 -15.29
C ALA A 206 13.68 -7.03 -15.64
N VAL A 207 13.17 -7.16 -16.88
CA VAL A 207 11.98 -6.43 -17.35
C VAL A 207 10.75 -6.62 -16.44
N PRO A 208 10.29 -7.87 -16.16
CA PRO A 208 9.12 -8.07 -15.29
C PRO A 208 9.35 -7.58 -13.85
N VAL A 209 10.58 -7.66 -13.32
CA VAL A 209 10.91 -7.15 -11.98
C VAL A 209 10.79 -5.62 -11.93
N ILE A 210 11.34 -4.94 -12.95
CA ILE A 210 11.26 -3.48 -13.08
C ILE A 210 9.80 -3.03 -13.27
N GLN A 211 9.03 -3.72 -14.10
CA GLN A 211 7.62 -3.41 -14.33
C GLN A 211 6.80 -3.57 -13.04
N TYR A 212 7.02 -4.66 -12.31
CA TYR A 212 6.39 -4.91 -11.02
C TYR A 212 6.68 -3.80 -10.01
N LEU A 213 7.96 -3.45 -9.83
CA LEU A 213 8.38 -2.38 -8.91
C LEU A 213 7.76 -1.03 -9.31
N LYS A 214 7.80 -0.67 -10.60
CA LYS A 214 7.22 0.60 -11.09
C LYS A 214 5.70 0.67 -10.90
N ALA A 215 5.00 -0.42 -11.20
CA ALA A 215 3.54 -0.49 -11.06
C ALA A 215 3.12 -0.30 -9.60
N LEU A 216 3.72 -1.05 -8.67
CA LEU A 216 3.41 -0.92 -7.24
C LEU A 216 3.89 0.40 -6.66
N SER A 217 5.06 0.91 -7.06
CA SER A 217 5.54 2.24 -6.67
C SER A 217 4.55 3.33 -7.06
N SER A 218 4.05 3.31 -8.29
CA SER A 218 3.03 4.25 -8.76
C SER A 218 1.73 4.11 -7.98
N TYR A 219 1.25 2.89 -7.78
CA TYR A 219 0.01 2.62 -7.06
C TYR A 219 0.09 3.10 -5.59
N GLN A 220 1.13 2.69 -4.87
CA GLN A 220 1.35 3.03 -3.47
C GLN A 220 1.50 4.55 -3.28
N LYS A 221 2.26 5.23 -4.15
CA LYS A 221 2.37 6.70 -4.13
C LYS A 221 1.02 7.39 -4.33
N THR A 222 0.22 6.92 -5.29
CA THR A 222 -1.11 7.49 -5.55
C THR A 222 -2.03 7.31 -4.35
N VAL A 223 -2.08 6.10 -3.77
CA VAL A 223 -2.94 5.81 -2.61
C VAL A 223 -2.48 6.57 -1.36
N CYS A 224 -1.18 6.58 -1.05
CA CYS A 224 -0.65 7.36 0.07
C CYS A 224 -0.83 8.86 -0.14
N GLY A 225 -0.64 9.36 -1.36
CA GLY A 225 -0.88 10.77 -1.68
C GLY A 225 -2.34 11.16 -1.46
N ALA A 226 -3.29 10.29 -1.86
CA ALA A 226 -4.71 10.50 -1.61
C ALA A 226 -5.04 10.44 -0.10
N PHE A 227 -4.50 9.44 0.61
CA PHE A 227 -4.69 9.28 2.06
C PHE A 227 -4.16 10.49 2.84
N LEU A 228 -2.94 10.94 2.56
CA LEU A 228 -2.33 12.08 3.24
C LEU A 228 -3.03 13.41 2.93
N LYS A 229 -3.54 13.57 1.70
CA LYS A 229 -4.18 14.82 1.26
C LYS A 229 -5.66 14.93 1.66
N PHE A 230 -6.40 13.83 1.59
CA PHE A 230 -7.86 13.82 1.74
C PHE A 230 -8.34 13.01 2.96
N GLY A 231 -7.43 12.33 3.67
CA GLY A 231 -7.72 11.61 4.90
C GLY A 231 -8.15 10.15 4.70
N PRO A 232 -8.42 9.43 5.82
CA PRO A 232 -8.72 8.00 5.83
C PRO A 232 -10.01 7.63 5.08
N GLN A 233 -10.97 8.55 4.95
CA GLN A 233 -12.24 8.23 4.29
C GLN A 233 -12.07 7.96 2.79
N VAL A 234 -11.20 8.71 2.09
CA VAL A 234 -10.89 8.46 0.67
C VAL A 234 -10.23 7.11 0.50
N LEU A 235 -9.34 6.71 1.42
CA LEU A 235 -8.74 5.38 1.43
C LEU A 235 -9.83 4.30 1.54
N LYS A 236 -10.77 4.43 2.49
CA LYS A 236 -11.90 3.50 2.63
C LYS A 236 -12.72 3.41 1.34
N SER A 237 -13.04 4.53 0.68
CA SER A 237 -13.77 4.50 -0.60
C SER A 237 -13.00 3.78 -1.72
N ILE A 238 -11.69 4.03 -1.87
CA ILE A 238 -10.84 3.34 -2.86
C ILE A 238 -10.87 1.83 -2.62
N TYR A 239 -10.80 1.39 -1.37
CA TYR A 239 -10.76 -0.03 -1.02
C TYR A 239 -12.12 -0.70 -1.01
N ILE A 240 -13.22 0.02 -0.74
CA ILE A 240 -14.58 -0.49 -1.01
C ILE A 240 -14.67 -0.87 -2.48
N VAL A 241 -14.30 0.03 -3.39
CA VAL A 241 -14.35 -0.26 -4.83
C VAL A 241 -13.46 -1.44 -5.19
N THR A 242 -12.19 -1.38 -4.79
CA THR A 242 -11.17 -2.36 -5.19
C THR A 242 -11.50 -3.76 -4.68
N LEU A 243 -11.91 -3.88 -3.42
CA LEU A 243 -12.22 -5.18 -2.81
C LEU A 243 -13.58 -5.71 -3.27
N SER A 244 -14.58 -4.85 -3.46
CA SER A 244 -15.89 -5.28 -3.98
C SER A 244 -15.80 -5.80 -5.41
N GLN A 245 -14.95 -5.17 -6.24
CA GLN A 245 -14.68 -5.68 -7.59
C GLN A 245 -13.90 -7.00 -7.56
N LYS A 246 -12.90 -7.13 -6.66
CA LYS A 246 -12.06 -8.33 -6.59
C LYS A 246 -12.79 -9.52 -5.99
N PHE A 247 -13.62 -9.27 -4.98
CA PHE A 247 -14.34 -10.24 -4.18
C PHE A 247 -15.85 -9.95 -4.20
N PRO A 248 -16.55 -10.03 -5.34
CA PRO A 248 -17.96 -9.65 -5.47
C PRO A 248 -18.96 -10.47 -4.64
N LYS A 249 -18.49 -11.56 -4.01
CA LYS A 249 -19.23 -12.44 -3.09
C LYS A 249 -19.10 -12.01 -1.62
N ILE A 250 -18.13 -11.15 -1.28
CA ILE A 250 -17.89 -10.71 0.10
C ILE A 250 -19.12 -9.99 0.64
N GLU A 251 -19.57 -10.34 1.84
CA GLU A 251 -20.65 -9.60 2.47
C GLU A 251 -20.21 -8.18 2.88
N PHE A 252 -21.11 -7.19 2.84
CA PHE A 252 -20.78 -5.80 3.20
C PHE A 252 -20.19 -5.66 4.62
N LYS A 253 -20.70 -6.43 5.58
CA LYS A 253 -20.18 -6.44 6.97
C LYS A 253 -18.75 -6.96 7.00
N GLU A 254 -18.47 -8.00 6.23
CA GLU A 254 -17.16 -8.62 6.13
C GLU A 254 -16.16 -7.69 5.43
N LEU A 255 -16.58 -7.04 4.34
CA LEU A 255 -15.81 -5.98 3.69
C LEU A 255 -15.47 -4.86 4.66
N THR A 256 -16.44 -4.37 5.43
CA THR A 256 -16.22 -3.27 6.39
C THR A 256 -15.21 -3.65 7.46
N SER A 257 -15.27 -4.89 7.94
CA SER A 257 -14.28 -5.46 8.87
C SER A 257 -12.87 -5.48 8.26
N LEU A 258 -12.74 -5.94 7.00
CA LEU A 258 -11.47 -5.96 6.28
C LEU A 258 -10.90 -4.56 6.00
N LEU A 259 -11.76 -3.55 5.80
CA LEU A 259 -11.34 -2.17 5.55
C LEU A 259 -10.62 -1.54 6.74
N GLU A 260 -10.95 -1.92 7.98
CA GLU A 260 -10.22 -1.41 9.15
C GLU A 260 -8.77 -1.93 9.16
N ASP A 261 -8.56 -3.21 8.84
CA ASP A 261 -7.22 -3.78 8.72
C ASP A 261 -6.43 -3.16 7.56
N VAL A 262 -7.09 -2.90 6.43
CA VAL A 262 -6.47 -2.18 5.31
C VAL A 262 -6.10 -0.74 5.70
N SER A 263 -6.98 -0.05 6.42
CA SER A 263 -6.73 1.33 6.88
C SER A 263 -5.52 1.39 7.82
N SER A 264 -5.43 0.46 8.78
CA SER A 264 -4.29 0.35 9.69
C SER A 264 -3.00 -0.04 8.95
N MET A 265 -3.05 -0.97 7.98
CA MET A 265 -1.90 -1.27 7.13
C MET A 265 -1.39 -0.01 6.41
N TYR A 266 -2.28 0.76 5.78
CA TYR A 266 -1.89 1.96 5.04
C TYR A 266 -1.39 3.09 5.92
N SER A 267 -1.86 3.22 7.17
CA SER A 267 -1.31 4.23 8.09
C SER A 267 0.18 3.98 8.35
N GLY A 268 0.55 2.76 8.74
CA GLY A 268 1.95 2.38 8.96
C GLY A 268 2.80 2.43 7.69
N CYS A 269 2.28 1.87 6.58
CA CYS A 269 3.02 1.85 5.31
C CYS A 269 3.27 3.26 4.74
N CYS A 270 2.28 4.15 4.78
CA CYS A 270 2.43 5.51 4.26
C CYS A 270 3.28 6.41 5.17
N GLU A 271 3.32 6.15 6.49
CA GLU A 271 4.25 6.82 7.42
C GLU A 271 5.71 6.38 7.18
N GLY A 272 5.92 5.21 6.57
CA GLY A 272 7.24 4.63 6.36
C GLY A 272 7.69 3.70 7.49
N ASP A 273 6.77 3.29 8.37
CA ASP A 273 7.03 2.27 9.37
C ASP A 273 7.02 0.89 8.68
N ALA A 274 8.20 0.39 8.35
CA ALA A 274 8.37 -0.86 7.62
C ALA A 274 7.82 -2.07 8.39
N VAL A 275 7.99 -2.11 9.70
CA VAL A 275 7.58 -3.25 10.54
C VAL A 275 6.08 -3.26 10.73
N HIS A 276 5.48 -2.10 11.04
CA HIS A 276 4.01 -1.95 11.04
C HIS A 276 3.45 -2.33 9.68
N CYS A 277 4.05 -1.85 8.58
CA CYS A 277 3.59 -2.16 7.24
C CYS A 277 3.58 -3.66 6.92
N ILE A 278 4.62 -4.41 7.35
CA ILE A 278 4.69 -5.87 7.20
C ILE A 278 3.62 -6.56 8.04
N HIS A 279 3.46 -6.17 9.31
CA HIS A 279 2.42 -6.69 10.20
C HIS A 279 1.02 -6.44 9.66
N GLY A 280 0.70 -5.18 9.33
CA GLY A 280 -0.61 -4.79 8.79
C GLY A 280 -0.93 -5.50 7.49
N ARG A 281 0.06 -5.66 6.60
CA ARG A 281 -0.14 -6.42 5.36
C ARG A 281 -0.40 -7.89 5.64
N SER A 282 0.37 -8.51 6.55
CA SER A 282 0.13 -9.91 6.91
C SER A 282 -1.27 -10.10 7.48
N LYS A 283 -1.68 -9.23 8.41
CA LYS A 283 -3.02 -9.22 9.01
C LYS A 283 -4.13 -9.17 7.95
N VAL A 284 -4.01 -8.28 6.97
CA VAL A 284 -4.97 -8.18 5.84
C VAL A 284 -5.04 -9.51 5.06
N MET A 285 -3.90 -10.10 4.72
CA MET A 285 -3.87 -11.36 3.95
C MET A 285 -4.46 -12.53 4.76
N SER A 286 -4.22 -12.56 6.05
CA SER A 286 -4.73 -13.58 6.95
C SER A 286 -6.22 -13.46 7.15
N HIS A 287 -6.74 -12.24 7.34
CA HIS A 287 -8.18 -11.98 7.36
C HIS A 287 -8.87 -12.56 6.11
N ILE A 288 -8.29 -12.30 4.94
CA ILE A 288 -8.78 -12.82 3.66
C ILE A 288 -8.75 -14.35 3.64
N CYS A 289 -7.64 -14.97 4.05
CA CYS A 289 -7.48 -16.43 3.98
C CYS A 289 -8.32 -17.21 5.01
N LEU A 290 -8.54 -16.63 6.20
CA LEU A 290 -9.38 -17.23 7.24
C LEU A 290 -10.84 -17.35 6.82
N LYS A 291 -11.28 -16.51 5.88
CA LYS A 291 -12.64 -16.47 5.36
C LYS A 291 -12.67 -16.65 3.84
N GLN A 292 -11.67 -17.36 3.30
CA GLN A 292 -11.51 -17.51 1.86
C GLN A 292 -12.76 -18.06 1.17
N ASP A 293 -13.45 -19.02 1.81
CA ASP A 293 -14.64 -19.67 1.23
C ASP A 293 -15.81 -18.70 1.03
N SER A 294 -15.93 -17.67 1.89
CA SER A 294 -16.96 -16.62 1.75
C SER A 294 -16.47 -15.38 1.00
N ILE A 295 -15.16 -15.20 0.84
CA ILE A 295 -14.56 -14.04 0.17
C ILE A 295 -14.32 -14.31 -1.31
N SER A 296 -13.62 -15.41 -1.65
CA SER A 296 -13.29 -15.70 -3.04
C SER A 296 -12.86 -17.14 -3.32
N SER A 297 -13.37 -17.67 -4.43
CA SER A 297 -12.95 -18.98 -4.97
C SER A 297 -11.57 -18.97 -5.63
N LYS A 298 -11.00 -17.79 -5.94
CA LYS A 298 -9.79 -17.64 -6.77
C LYS A 298 -8.49 -17.53 -5.95
N ILE A 299 -8.55 -17.68 -4.63
CA ILE A 299 -7.41 -17.43 -3.72
C ILE A 299 -6.98 -18.65 -2.90
N LYS A 300 -7.59 -19.83 -3.12
CA LYS A 300 -7.32 -21.02 -2.33
C LYS A 300 -5.84 -21.41 -2.33
N GLU A 301 -5.25 -21.52 -3.52
CA GLU A 301 -3.82 -21.80 -3.69
C GLU A 301 -2.93 -20.68 -3.11
N CYS A 302 -3.40 -19.43 -3.11
CA CYS A 302 -2.66 -18.33 -2.52
C CYS A 302 -2.57 -18.44 -1.00
N CYS A 303 -3.63 -18.92 -0.35
CA CYS A 303 -3.70 -19.07 1.10
C CYS A 303 -2.86 -20.22 1.65
N GLU A 304 -2.38 -21.11 0.78
CA GLU A 304 -1.42 -22.18 1.11
C GLU A 304 0.04 -21.71 1.04
N LYS A 305 0.30 -20.53 0.45
CA LYS A 305 1.65 -19.96 0.33
C LYS A 305 2.13 -19.28 1.62
N GLN A 306 3.43 -19.11 1.72
CA GLN A 306 4.11 -18.45 2.84
C GLN A 306 4.29 -16.93 2.59
N ILE A 307 4.68 -16.18 3.63
CA ILE A 307 5.06 -14.77 3.49
C ILE A 307 6.40 -14.67 2.72
N PRO A 308 6.57 -13.74 1.76
CA PRO A 308 5.61 -12.73 1.29
C PRO A 308 4.73 -13.18 0.11
N GLU A 309 4.96 -14.36 -0.45
CA GLU A 309 4.28 -14.88 -1.65
C GLU A 309 2.75 -14.94 -1.52
N ARG A 310 2.23 -15.30 -0.34
CA ARG A 310 0.79 -15.31 -0.03
C ARG A 310 0.11 -14.01 -0.44
N GLY A 311 0.66 -12.88 0.03
CA GLY A 311 0.08 -11.57 -0.27
C GLY A 311 0.25 -11.17 -1.72
N GLU A 312 1.37 -11.52 -2.34
CA GLU A 312 1.59 -11.27 -3.76
C GLU A 312 0.63 -12.06 -4.65
N CYS A 313 0.40 -13.32 -4.33
CA CYS A 313 -0.58 -14.17 -5.02
C CYS A 313 -1.99 -13.59 -4.88
N ILE A 314 -2.41 -13.22 -3.66
CA ILE A 314 -3.74 -12.62 -3.44
C ILE A 314 -3.90 -11.33 -4.24
N ILE A 315 -2.92 -10.42 -4.22
CA ILE A 315 -3.02 -9.14 -4.94
C ILE A 315 -3.19 -9.38 -6.46
N HIS A 316 -2.39 -10.29 -7.03
CA HIS A 316 -2.36 -10.55 -8.47
C HIS A 316 -3.36 -11.61 -8.94
N SER A 317 -4.14 -12.21 -8.03
CA SER A 317 -5.21 -13.13 -8.44
C SER A 317 -6.28 -12.41 -9.26
N TYR A 318 -6.94 -13.14 -10.14
CA TYR A 318 -8.05 -12.61 -10.91
C TYR A 318 -9.20 -12.15 -10.01
N LYS A 319 -10.03 -11.22 -10.50
CA LYS A 319 -11.31 -10.89 -9.87
C LYS A 319 -12.18 -12.16 -9.86
N ASP A 320 -12.88 -12.43 -8.76
CA ASP A 320 -13.81 -13.57 -8.72
C ASP A 320 -15.02 -13.31 -9.62
N ASP A 321 -15.69 -14.39 -9.99
CA ASP A 321 -16.88 -14.36 -10.81
C ASP A 321 -18.00 -13.67 -10.02
N ARG A 322 -18.69 -12.73 -10.68
CA ARG A 322 -19.87 -12.07 -10.10
C ARG A 322 -20.94 -13.13 -9.80
N PRO A 323 -21.60 -13.07 -8.63
CA PRO A 323 -22.72 -13.97 -8.32
C PRO A 323 -23.79 -13.94 -9.42
N GLU A 324 -24.30 -15.12 -9.82
CA GLU A 324 -25.25 -15.26 -10.93
C GLU A 324 -26.60 -14.58 -10.64
N ASP A 325 -26.98 -14.51 -9.37
CA ASP A 325 -28.20 -13.87 -8.87
C ASP A 325 -28.09 -12.34 -8.79
N LEU A 326 -26.91 -11.78 -9.07
CA LEU A 326 -26.68 -10.34 -8.98
C LEU A 326 -27.11 -9.61 -10.25
N SER A 327 -28.24 -8.90 -10.18
CA SER A 327 -28.69 -7.99 -11.24
C SER A 327 -27.67 -6.87 -11.48
N LEU A 328 -27.59 -6.39 -12.72
CA LEU A 328 -26.72 -5.25 -13.09
C LEU A 328 -27.08 -3.96 -12.33
N ARG A 329 -28.35 -3.81 -11.95
CA ARG A 329 -28.84 -2.67 -11.17
C ARG A 329 -29.21 -3.07 -9.76
N GLU A 330 -29.08 -2.14 -8.83
CA GLU A 330 -29.55 -2.28 -7.46
C GLU A 330 -30.70 -1.29 -7.23
N ALA A 331 -31.94 -1.79 -7.38
CA ALA A 331 -33.17 -0.99 -7.31
C ALA A 331 -33.31 -0.22 -5.98
N LYS A 332 -32.67 -0.69 -4.90
CA LYS A 332 -32.68 0.00 -3.60
C LYS A 332 -32.15 1.43 -3.65
N PHE A 333 -31.30 1.78 -4.62
CA PHE A 333 -30.72 3.12 -4.73
C PHE A 333 -31.49 4.05 -5.69
N THR A 334 -32.37 3.52 -6.53
CA THR A 334 -33.03 4.35 -7.56
C THR A 334 -34.54 4.28 -7.54
N GLU A 335 -35.12 3.20 -7.00
CA GLU A 335 -36.56 2.93 -7.04
C GLU A 335 -37.20 2.88 -5.63
N ASN A 336 -36.38 2.72 -4.58
CA ASN A 336 -36.88 2.71 -3.20
C ASN A 336 -37.27 4.12 -2.76
N LYS A 337 -38.51 4.29 -2.28
CA LYS A 337 -39.03 5.58 -1.80
C LYS A 337 -38.26 6.14 -0.60
N ASN A 338 -37.60 5.29 0.17
CA ASN A 338 -36.91 5.65 1.41
C ASN A 338 -35.45 6.06 1.20
N VAL A 339 -34.95 6.21 -0.04
CA VAL A 339 -33.55 6.58 -0.34
C VAL A 339 -33.09 7.81 0.45
N CYS A 340 -33.90 8.86 0.51
CA CYS A 340 -33.56 10.08 1.25
C CYS A 340 -33.55 9.88 2.77
N GLU A 341 -34.46 9.07 3.31
CA GLU A 341 -34.51 8.73 4.73
C GLU A 341 -33.30 7.90 5.14
N GLU A 342 -32.96 6.86 4.37
CA GLU A 342 -31.80 6.00 4.60
C GLU A 342 -30.48 6.79 4.52
N ARG A 343 -30.36 7.69 3.53
CA ARG A 343 -29.21 8.59 3.42
C ARG A 343 -29.11 9.55 4.60
N ASN A 344 -30.22 10.16 5.02
CA ASN A 344 -30.22 11.13 6.12
C ASN A 344 -29.96 10.47 7.48
N ALA A 345 -30.31 9.19 7.63
CA ALA A 345 -30.02 8.42 8.83
C ALA A 345 -28.51 8.19 9.01
N ASP A 346 -27.81 7.81 7.94
CA ASP A 346 -26.34 7.73 7.93
C ASP A 346 -25.78 7.84 6.49
N GLN A 347 -25.37 9.04 6.11
CA GLN A 347 -24.88 9.30 4.76
C GLN A 347 -23.61 8.51 4.44
N HIS A 348 -22.73 8.30 5.43
CA HIS A 348 -21.46 7.60 5.21
C HIS A 348 -21.68 6.12 4.92
N ILE A 349 -22.48 5.44 5.75
CA ILE A 349 -22.82 4.03 5.52
C ILE A 349 -23.69 3.86 4.28
N PHE A 350 -24.62 4.77 4.01
CA PHE A 350 -25.44 4.73 2.80
C PHE A 350 -24.58 4.79 1.53
N MET A 351 -23.66 5.76 1.45
CA MET A 351 -22.76 5.89 0.30
C MET A 351 -21.76 4.74 0.22
N ALA A 352 -21.28 4.21 1.35
CA ALA A 352 -20.42 3.02 1.35
C ALA A 352 -21.14 1.78 0.79
N LYS A 353 -22.42 1.58 1.14
CA LYS A 353 -23.24 0.50 0.59
C LYS A 353 -23.50 0.68 -0.90
N PHE A 354 -23.81 1.91 -1.34
CA PHE A 354 -23.93 2.22 -2.76
C PHE A 354 -22.66 1.84 -3.51
N LEU A 355 -21.51 2.31 -3.01
CA LEU A 355 -20.22 2.08 -3.62
C LEU A 355 -19.87 0.58 -3.66
N TYR A 356 -20.16 -0.16 -2.59
CA TYR A 356 -20.04 -1.61 -2.52
C TYR A 356 -20.89 -2.31 -3.58
N GLU A 357 -22.21 -2.07 -3.59
CA GLU A 357 -23.15 -2.75 -4.49
C GLU A 357 -22.87 -2.42 -5.96
N TYR A 358 -22.59 -1.15 -6.28
CA TYR A 358 -22.30 -0.74 -7.64
C TYR A 358 -20.97 -1.34 -8.12
N SER A 359 -19.93 -1.32 -7.28
CA SER A 359 -18.60 -1.84 -7.66
C SER A 359 -18.59 -3.35 -7.90
N ARG A 360 -19.28 -4.15 -7.07
CA ARG A 360 -19.37 -5.62 -7.29
C ARG A 360 -20.16 -6.02 -8.54
N ARG A 361 -21.02 -5.13 -9.06
CA ARG A 361 -21.78 -5.34 -10.31
C ARG A 361 -21.02 -4.92 -11.57
N HIS A 362 -20.07 -3.99 -11.42
CA HIS A 362 -19.37 -3.30 -12.51
C HIS A 362 -17.85 -3.50 -12.43
N GLN A 363 -17.39 -4.74 -12.64
CA GLN A 363 -15.96 -5.09 -12.59
C GLN A 363 -15.17 -4.53 -13.79
N GLU A 364 -15.85 -4.13 -14.86
CA GLU A 364 -15.32 -3.51 -16.07
C GLU A 364 -14.94 -2.04 -15.89
N LEU A 365 -15.55 -1.35 -14.90
CA LEU A 365 -15.29 0.06 -14.65
C LEU A 365 -13.99 0.27 -13.86
N SER A 366 -13.32 1.39 -14.13
CA SER A 366 -12.12 1.77 -13.37
C SER A 366 -12.48 2.29 -11.98
N THR A 367 -11.57 2.15 -11.01
CA THR A 367 -11.76 2.70 -9.66
C THR A 367 -12.09 4.21 -9.67
N PRO A 368 -11.39 5.07 -10.45
CA PRO A 368 -11.76 6.48 -10.55
C PRO A 368 -13.15 6.73 -11.12
N GLU A 369 -13.63 5.92 -12.07
CA GLU A 369 -14.98 6.06 -12.61
C GLU A 369 -16.05 5.73 -11.55
N LEU A 370 -15.87 4.63 -10.82
CA LEU A 370 -16.79 4.24 -9.75
C LEU A 370 -16.87 5.27 -8.63
N LEU A 371 -15.74 5.87 -8.24
CA LEU A 371 -15.71 6.99 -7.29
C LEU A 371 -16.41 8.24 -7.85
N ARG A 372 -16.30 8.51 -9.16
CA ARG A 372 -16.99 9.63 -9.81
C ARG A 372 -18.50 9.40 -9.85
N ILE A 373 -18.94 8.19 -10.19
CA ILE A 373 -20.36 7.80 -10.16
C ILE A 373 -20.94 8.02 -8.77
N ALA A 374 -20.22 7.67 -7.70
CA ALA A 374 -20.68 7.93 -6.35
C ALA A 374 -20.77 9.41 -5.98
N ASN A 375 -19.85 10.24 -6.48
CA ASN A 375 -19.98 11.70 -6.32
C ASN A 375 -21.20 12.25 -7.07
N VAL A 376 -21.41 11.81 -8.33
CA VAL A 376 -22.59 12.16 -9.12
C VAL A 376 -23.88 11.77 -8.39
N TYR A 377 -23.89 10.59 -7.76
CA TYR A 377 -25.04 10.13 -6.98
C TYR A 377 -25.26 10.96 -5.72
N ASP A 378 -24.21 11.23 -4.93
CA ASP A 378 -24.32 12.05 -3.73
C ASP A 378 -24.81 13.47 -4.05
N ASP A 379 -24.31 14.08 -5.13
CA ASP A 379 -24.76 15.40 -5.58
C ASP A 379 -26.21 15.40 -6.07
N LEU A 380 -26.61 14.37 -6.83
CA LEU A 380 -28.01 14.18 -7.22
C LEU A 380 -28.92 14.06 -5.99
N LEU A 381 -28.53 13.29 -4.97
CA LEU A 381 -29.32 13.15 -3.76
C LEU A 381 -29.35 14.41 -2.90
N LYS A 382 -28.29 15.24 -2.89
CA LYS A 382 -28.32 16.58 -2.25
C LYS A 382 -29.41 17.46 -2.85
N GLU A 383 -29.58 17.39 -4.17
CA GLU A 383 -30.62 18.14 -4.88
C GLU A 383 -32.01 17.49 -4.67
N CYS A 384 -32.15 16.22 -5.04
CA CYS A 384 -33.44 15.55 -5.10
C CYS A 384 -34.11 15.35 -3.74
N CYS A 385 -33.36 15.15 -2.66
CA CYS A 385 -33.96 14.99 -1.34
C CYS A 385 -34.58 16.27 -0.78
N ASN A 386 -34.41 17.41 -1.46
CA ASN A 386 -35.07 18.67 -1.16
C ASN A 386 -36.13 19.07 -2.20
N ALA A 387 -36.38 18.23 -3.21
CA ALA A 387 -37.39 18.46 -4.23
C ALA A 387 -38.80 18.17 -3.70
N GLU A 388 -39.83 18.68 -4.40
CA GLU A 388 -41.23 18.42 -4.07
C GLU A 388 -41.58 16.92 -4.15
N ASN A 389 -40.97 16.21 -5.11
CA ASN A 389 -41.09 14.77 -5.26
C ASN A 389 -39.70 14.12 -5.40
N PRO A 390 -39.05 13.74 -4.28
CA PRO A 390 -37.71 13.15 -4.31
C PRO A 390 -37.62 11.85 -5.13
N PRO A 391 -38.54 10.86 -4.98
CA PRO A 391 -38.53 9.64 -5.80
C PRO A 391 -38.45 9.87 -7.30
N ASP A 392 -39.30 10.76 -7.84
CA ASP A 392 -39.28 11.07 -9.27
C ASP A 392 -37.96 11.74 -9.66
N CYS A 393 -37.42 12.61 -8.81
CA CYS A 393 -36.16 13.30 -9.07
C CYS A 393 -34.96 12.34 -9.12
N TYR A 394 -34.74 11.49 -8.12
CA TYR A 394 -33.56 10.61 -8.11
C TYR A 394 -33.72 9.35 -8.99
N SER A 395 -34.91 9.09 -9.52
CA SER A 395 -35.15 7.97 -10.46
C SER A 395 -34.26 8.01 -11.71
N ILE A 396 -33.74 9.19 -12.08
CA ILE A 396 -32.85 9.39 -13.24
C ILE A 396 -31.38 9.06 -12.97
N ALA A 397 -31.03 8.59 -11.76
CA ALA A 397 -29.65 8.37 -11.35
C ALA A 397 -28.84 7.51 -12.35
N GLU A 398 -29.40 6.39 -12.81
CA GLU A 398 -28.77 5.53 -13.83
C GLU A 398 -28.45 6.27 -15.13
N SER A 399 -29.31 7.20 -15.56
CA SER A 399 -29.03 8.04 -16.73
C SER A 399 -27.83 8.95 -16.49
N LYS A 400 -27.69 9.51 -15.28
CA LYS A 400 -26.54 10.34 -14.89
C LYS A 400 -25.25 9.52 -14.82
N PHE A 401 -25.32 8.28 -14.34
CA PHE A 401 -24.19 7.35 -14.29
C PHE A 401 -23.72 6.97 -15.69
N ASN A 402 -24.66 6.68 -16.59
CA ASN A 402 -24.36 6.39 -18.00
C ASN A 402 -23.70 7.60 -18.68
N GLU A 403 -24.19 8.82 -18.44
CA GLU A 403 -23.62 10.04 -19.02
C GLU A 403 -22.14 10.23 -18.62
N THR A 404 -21.78 10.04 -17.34
CA THR A 404 -20.37 10.13 -16.91
C THR A 404 -19.53 9.00 -17.51
N THR A 405 -20.07 7.78 -17.50
CA THR A 405 -19.35 6.60 -18.00
C THR A 405 -19.08 6.71 -19.49
N GLU A 406 -20.04 7.19 -20.28
CA GLU A 406 -19.90 7.38 -21.73
C GLU A 406 -18.82 8.43 -22.05
N LYS A 407 -18.79 9.55 -21.31
CA LYS A 407 -17.74 10.56 -21.47
C LYS A 407 -16.35 9.97 -21.22
N SER A 408 -16.19 9.18 -20.15
CA SER A 408 -14.93 8.49 -19.86
C SER A 408 -14.56 7.49 -20.95
N LEU A 409 -15.51 6.69 -21.42
CA LEU A 409 -15.30 5.69 -22.46
C LEU A 409 -14.85 6.35 -23.76
N GLN A 410 -15.49 7.44 -24.18
CA GLN A 410 -15.11 8.20 -25.37
C GLN A 410 -13.70 8.82 -25.26
N MET A 411 -13.28 9.22 -24.06
CA MET A 411 -11.89 9.67 -23.84
C MET A 411 -10.90 8.53 -24.04
N VAL A 412 -11.16 7.36 -23.42
CA VAL A 412 -10.29 6.18 -23.56
C VAL A 412 -10.24 5.69 -25.00
N GLN A 413 -11.36 5.63 -25.70
CA GLN A 413 -11.42 5.22 -27.11
C GLN A 413 -10.57 6.13 -28.00
N ARG A 414 -10.73 7.45 -27.87
CA ARG A 414 -9.93 8.42 -28.65
C ARG A 414 -8.44 8.28 -28.38
N GLU A 415 -8.03 8.13 -27.13
CA GLU A 415 -6.59 7.97 -26.80
C GLU A 415 -6.04 6.61 -27.28
N CYS A 416 -6.84 5.55 -27.24
CA CYS A 416 -6.46 4.25 -27.82
C CYS A 416 -6.34 4.31 -29.36
N GLU A 417 -7.23 5.01 -30.04
CA GLU A 417 -7.16 5.22 -31.50
C GLU A 417 -5.91 6.05 -31.88
N ARG A 418 -5.60 7.09 -31.09
CA ARG A 418 -4.34 7.84 -31.22
C ARG A 418 -3.13 6.96 -30.98
N PHE A 419 -3.16 6.08 -29.98
CA PHE A 419 -2.09 5.13 -29.72
C PHE A 419 -1.89 4.16 -30.89
N GLN A 420 -2.98 3.62 -31.45
CA GLN A 420 -2.92 2.70 -32.59
C GLN A 420 -2.38 3.36 -33.86
N SER A 421 -2.68 4.65 -34.06
CA SER A 421 -2.22 5.40 -35.24
C SER A 421 -0.80 5.94 -35.10
N LEU A 422 -0.41 6.44 -33.93
CA LEU A 422 0.88 7.10 -33.70
C LEU A 422 1.95 6.17 -33.12
N GLY A 423 1.55 5.03 -32.56
CA GLY A 423 2.42 4.17 -31.77
C GLY A 423 2.86 4.81 -30.44
N LYS A 424 3.65 4.07 -29.66
CA LYS A 424 4.08 4.47 -28.31
C LYS A 424 4.89 5.77 -28.29
N ASP A 425 5.85 5.91 -29.20
CA ASP A 425 6.73 7.09 -29.21
C ASP A 425 6.03 8.32 -29.79
N GLY A 426 5.12 8.13 -30.75
CA GLY A 426 4.32 9.21 -31.32
C GLY A 426 3.24 9.74 -30.38
N LEU A 427 2.69 8.93 -29.46
CA LEU A 427 1.73 9.39 -28.45
C LEU A 427 2.38 10.21 -27.32
N LYS A 428 3.70 10.07 -27.12
CA LYS A 428 4.42 10.79 -26.06
C LYS A 428 4.53 12.29 -26.32
N TYR A 429 4.43 12.71 -27.59
CA TYR A 429 4.50 14.10 -28.07
C TYR A 429 3.16 14.50 -28.68
#